data_AF-A0A922XCS8-F1
#
_entry.id   AF-A0A922XCS8-F1
#
_cell.length_a   1.000
_cell.length_b   1.000
_cell.length_c   1.000
_cell.angle_alpha   90.00
_cell.angle_beta   90.00
_cell.angle_gamma   90.00
#
_symmetry.space_group_name_H-M   'P 1'
#
loop_
_entity.id
_entity.type
_entity.pdbx_description
1 polymer ?
#
loop_
_entity_poly.entity_id
_entity_poly.type
_entity_poly.pdbx_seq_one_letter_code
_entity_poly.pdbx_strand_id
1 'polypeptide(L)'
;MSDLEQRGREPENGQSGTGDGLNLSPEAIARLETLDDLIFPAIDGDLDAVEASAPIWRETVATLGPEAVAESRTEYLRYARSTWQFLNRQTVQQPLRMLAVLKVIGMLMGDEA
;
A
#
# COMPACT_ATOMS: atom_id res chain seq x y z
N MET A 1 20.68 21.62 55.75
CA MET A 1 21.89 21.96 54.98
C MET A 1 22.52 20.67 54.54
N SER A 2 22.64 20.52 53.22
CA SER A 2 23.60 19.65 52.51
C SER A 2 23.53 18.14 52.74
N ASP A 3 23.75 17.28 51.76
CA ASP A 3 23.86 17.34 50.30
C ASP A 3 24.10 15.88 49.90
N LEU A 4 23.82 15.56 48.63
CA LEU A 4 24.38 14.41 47.91
C LEU A 4 24.01 13.00 48.42
N GLU A 5 22.94 12.44 47.86
CA GLU A 5 23.04 11.08 47.34
C GLU A 5 22.51 11.03 45.90
N GLN A 6 23.48 10.87 45.01
CA GLN A 6 23.34 10.59 43.60
C GLN A 6 22.48 9.33 43.41
N ARG A 7 21.35 9.48 42.73
CA ARG A 7 20.63 8.35 42.14
C ARG A 7 20.51 8.55 40.63
N GLY A 8 21.26 7.70 39.93
CA GLY A 8 20.92 7.08 38.65
C GLY A 8 20.21 7.96 37.64
N ARG A 9 21.02 8.59 36.78
CA ARG A 9 20.60 8.98 35.44
C ARG A 9 20.20 7.71 34.69
N GLU A 10 18.90 7.46 34.56
CA GLU A 10 18.38 6.47 33.63
C GLU A 10 18.71 6.94 32.20
N PRO A 11 19.29 6.11 31.33
CA PRO A 11 19.18 6.37 29.91
C PRO A 11 17.74 6.07 29.50
N GLU A 12 16.95 7.12 29.25
CA GLU A 12 15.76 7.02 28.40
C GLU A 12 16.22 6.49 27.04
N ASN A 13 16.19 5.17 26.93
CA ASN A 13 16.47 4.48 25.68
C ASN A 13 15.26 4.77 24.79
N GLY A 14 15.41 5.80 23.95
CA GLY A 14 14.44 6.17 22.95
C GLY A 14 14.12 4.98 22.06
N GLN A 15 12.97 4.35 22.31
CA GLN A 15 12.28 3.60 21.27
C GLN A 15 11.53 4.61 20.41
N SER A 16 12.31 5.29 19.57
CA SER A 16 11.86 5.65 18.23
C SER A 16 11.47 4.34 17.55
N GLY A 17 10.18 4.00 17.58
CA GLY A 17 9.58 3.01 16.70
C GLY A 17 9.52 3.58 15.28
N THR A 18 10.67 3.90 14.71
CA THR A 18 10.84 4.28 13.31
C THR A 18 11.08 2.98 12.56
N GLY A 19 10.06 2.51 11.85
CA GLY A 19 10.17 1.52 10.78
C GLY A 19 10.87 0.22 11.16
N ASP A 20 10.15 -0.70 11.79
CA ASP A 20 10.41 -2.12 11.50
C ASP A 20 9.89 -2.35 10.08
N GLY A 21 10.68 -1.88 9.10
CA GLY A 21 10.50 -2.24 7.72
C GLY A 21 10.61 -3.76 7.72
N LEU A 22 9.46 -4.41 7.59
CA LEU A 22 9.34 -5.86 7.60
C LEU A 22 10.54 -6.43 6.85
N ASN A 23 11.34 -7.25 7.51
CA ASN A 23 12.50 -7.87 6.88
C ASN A 23 11.99 -8.94 5.90
N LEU A 24 11.47 -8.47 4.76
CA LEU A 24 10.81 -9.26 3.74
C LEU A 24 11.83 -10.15 3.06
N SER A 25 11.44 -11.39 2.77
CA SER A 25 12.25 -12.27 1.95
C SER A 25 12.34 -11.72 0.52
N PRO A 26 13.39 -12.06 -0.25
CA PRO A 26 13.48 -11.70 -1.66
C PRO A 26 12.26 -12.14 -2.49
N GLU A 27 11.64 -13.26 -2.13
CA GLU A 27 10.42 -13.76 -2.77
C GLU A 27 9.21 -12.85 -2.47
N ALA A 28 9.07 -12.37 -1.23
CA ALA A 28 8.03 -11.42 -0.87
C ALA A 28 8.20 -10.10 -1.63
N ILE A 29 9.44 -9.60 -1.75
CA ILE A 29 9.75 -8.39 -2.52
C ILE A 29 9.35 -8.57 -3.99
N ALA A 30 9.79 -9.65 -4.64
CA ALA A 30 9.45 -9.91 -6.05
C ALA A 30 7.93 -10.00 -6.29
N ARG A 31 7.18 -10.49 -5.29
CA ARG A 31 5.73 -10.57 -5.36
C ARG A 31 5.05 -9.21 -5.24
N LEU A 32 5.59 -8.31 -4.42
CA LEU A 32 5.15 -6.92 -4.35
C LEU A 32 5.49 -6.16 -5.64
N GLU A 33 6.67 -6.37 -6.23
CA GLU A 33 7.04 -5.80 -7.53
C GLU A 33 6.08 -6.26 -8.64
N THR A 34 5.68 -7.54 -8.61
CA THR A 34 4.66 -8.07 -9.54
C THR A 34 3.31 -7.37 -9.35
N LEU A 35 2.95 -7.00 -8.12
CA LEU A 35 1.76 -6.20 -7.88
C LEU A 35 1.93 -4.77 -8.41
N ASP A 36 3.09 -4.14 -8.28
CA ASP A 36 3.34 -2.81 -8.83
C ASP A 36 3.11 -2.80 -10.34
N ASP A 37 3.73 -3.75 -11.05
CA ASP A 37 3.61 -3.93 -12.51
C ASP A 37 2.18 -4.25 -12.98
N LEU A 38 1.28 -4.60 -12.05
CA LEU A 38 -0.10 -4.92 -12.35
C LEU A 38 -1.07 -3.80 -11.95
N ILE A 39 -0.91 -3.26 -10.74
CA ILE A 39 -1.84 -2.29 -10.15
C ILE A 39 -1.68 -0.92 -10.79
N PHE A 40 -0.46 -0.47 -11.10
CA PHE A 40 -0.26 0.83 -11.74
C PHE A 40 -0.83 0.86 -13.16
N PRO A 41 -0.56 -0.11 -14.06
CA PRO A 41 -1.22 -0.17 -15.36
C PRO A 41 -2.74 -0.29 -15.27
N ALA A 42 -3.26 -1.06 -14.30
CA ALA A 42 -4.70 -1.15 -14.07
C ALA A 42 -5.32 0.21 -13.74
N ILE A 43 -4.67 1.02 -12.89
CA ILE A 43 -5.10 2.40 -12.57
C ILE A 43 -5.00 3.31 -13.80
N ASP A 44 -4.02 3.07 -14.68
CA ASP A 44 -3.87 3.79 -15.94
C ASP A 44 -4.85 3.38 -17.03
N GLY A 45 -5.65 2.33 -16.79
CA GLY A 45 -6.76 1.91 -17.65
C GLY A 45 -6.44 0.73 -18.57
N ASP A 46 -5.34 0.01 -18.32
CA ASP A 46 -5.07 -1.27 -18.96
C ASP A 46 -6.10 -2.32 -18.50
N LEU A 47 -6.90 -2.82 -19.44
CA LEU A 47 -8.00 -3.74 -19.15
C LEU A 47 -7.50 -5.13 -18.74
N ASP A 48 -6.41 -5.60 -19.34
CA ASP A 48 -5.83 -6.91 -19.01
C ASP A 48 -5.27 -6.87 -17.58
N ALA A 49 -4.61 -5.76 -17.23
CA ALA A 49 -4.13 -5.53 -15.87
C ALA A 49 -5.28 -5.42 -14.84
N VAL A 50 -6.38 -4.73 -15.19
CA VAL A 50 -7.57 -4.65 -14.34
C VAL A 50 -8.16 -6.03 -14.07
N GLU A 51 -8.27 -6.88 -15.09
CA GLU A 51 -8.84 -8.24 -14.94
C GLU A 51 -7.93 -9.14 -14.09
N ALA A 52 -6.62 -9.04 -14.27
CA ALA A 52 -5.65 -9.83 -13.50
C ALA A 52 -5.42 -9.32 -12.06
N SER A 53 -5.71 -8.05 -11.77
CA SER A 53 -5.39 -7.43 -10.47
C SER A 53 -6.02 -8.13 -9.26
N ALA A 54 -7.32 -8.45 -9.32
CA ALA A 54 -8.06 -9.02 -8.19
C ALA A 54 -7.57 -10.40 -7.72
N PRO A 55 -7.39 -11.41 -8.59
CA PRO A 55 -6.87 -12.71 -8.15
C PRO A 55 -5.44 -12.60 -7.59
N ILE A 56 -4.56 -11.83 -8.23
CA ILE A 56 -3.16 -11.71 -7.81
C ILE A 56 -3.02 -10.93 -6.49
N TRP A 57 -3.83 -9.88 -6.30
CA TRP A 57 -3.93 -9.17 -5.03
C TRP A 57 -4.29 -10.14 -3.90
N ARG A 58 -5.40 -10.88 -4.04
CA ARG A 58 -5.87 -11.80 -3.00
C ARG A 58 -4.86 -12.91 -2.70
N GLU A 59 -4.28 -13.50 -3.73
CA GLU A 59 -3.25 -14.53 -3.56
C GLU A 59 -2.03 -13.98 -2.80
N THR A 60 -1.63 -12.75 -3.09
CA THR A 60 -0.49 -12.09 -2.44
C THR A 60 -0.80 -11.74 -0.99
N VAL A 61 -1.98 -11.22 -0.69
CA VAL A 61 -2.42 -10.99 0.70
C VAL A 61 -2.49 -12.30 1.48
N ALA A 62 -3.02 -13.37 0.89
CA ALA A 62 -3.09 -14.68 1.52
C ALA A 62 -1.69 -15.28 1.78
N THR A 63 -0.72 -15.01 0.90
CA THR A 63 0.64 -15.54 0.99
C THR A 63 1.51 -14.75 1.96
N LEU A 64 1.51 -13.41 1.87
CA LEU A 64 2.40 -12.55 2.64
C LEU A 64 1.78 -12.06 3.95
N GLY A 65 0.45 -12.10 4.04
CA GLY A 65 -0.31 -11.51 5.13
C GLY A 65 -0.60 -10.02 4.93
N PRO A 66 -1.61 -9.49 5.65
CA PRO A 66 -2.07 -8.11 5.48
C PRO A 66 -1.03 -7.05 5.87
N GLU A 67 -0.18 -7.35 6.86
CA GLU A 67 0.87 -6.42 7.31
C GLU A 67 1.95 -6.21 6.24
N ALA A 68 2.33 -7.28 5.53
CA ALA A 68 3.35 -7.23 4.49
C ALA A 68 2.94 -6.44 3.24
N VAL A 69 1.65 -6.34 2.98
CA VAL A 69 1.12 -5.56 1.84
C VAL A 69 0.66 -4.16 2.24
N ALA A 70 0.66 -3.80 3.53
CA ALA A 70 -0.01 -2.61 4.04
C ALA A 70 0.57 -1.31 3.45
N GLU A 71 1.89 -1.24 3.30
CA GLU A 71 2.58 -0.11 2.68
C GLU A 71 2.21 0.02 1.20
N SER A 72 2.40 -1.04 0.40
CA SER A 72 2.01 -1.06 -1.01
C SER A 72 0.53 -0.73 -1.22
N ARG A 73 -0.37 -1.30 -0.41
CA ARG A 73 -1.81 -0.97 -0.42
C ARG A 73 -2.05 0.53 -0.27
N THR A 74 -1.34 1.15 0.66
CA THR A 74 -1.47 2.58 0.95
C THR A 74 -1.00 3.42 -0.24
N GLU A 75 0.12 3.04 -0.85
CA GLU A 75 0.65 3.71 -2.05
C GLU A 75 -0.30 3.57 -3.25
N TYR A 76 -0.84 2.37 -3.50
CA TYR A 76 -1.80 2.15 -4.57
C TYR A 76 -3.09 2.96 -4.38
N LEU A 77 -3.65 2.98 -3.17
CA LEU A 77 -4.83 3.77 -2.86
C LEU A 77 -4.57 5.28 -3.02
N ARG A 78 -3.39 5.76 -2.63
CA ARG A 78 -2.99 7.15 -2.82
C ARG A 78 -2.93 7.50 -4.30
N TYR A 79 -2.28 6.65 -5.10
CA TYR A 79 -2.16 6.85 -6.54
C TYR A 79 -3.53 6.80 -7.23
N ALA A 80 -4.33 5.77 -6.97
CA ALA A 80 -5.68 5.62 -7.52
C ALA A 80 -6.58 6.82 -7.19
N ARG A 81 -6.51 7.34 -5.95
CA ARG A 81 -7.25 8.54 -5.54
C ARG A 81 -6.79 9.79 -6.29
N SER A 82 -5.49 9.96 -6.48
CA SER A 82 -4.93 11.06 -7.27
C SER A 82 -5.42 10.99 -8.73
N THR A 83 -5.37 9.80 -9.34
CA THR A 83 -5.85 9.56 -10.70
C THR A 83 -7.35 9.82 -10.83
N TRP A 84 -8.17 9.38 -9.87
CA TRP A 84 -9.60 9.70 -9.83
C TRP A 84 -9.86 11.21 -9.83
N GLN A 85 -9.17 11.95 -8.95
CA GLN A 85 -9.32 13.40 -8.85
C GLN A 85 -8.89 14.11 -10.14
N PHE A 86 -7.84 13.62 -10.78
CA PHE A 86 -7.37 14.14 -12.06
C PHE A 86 -8.40 13.91 -13.17
N LEU A 87 -8.90 12.68 -13.33
CA LEU A 87 -9.90 12.33 -14.35
C LEU A 87 -11.21 13.11 -14.18
N ASN A 88 -11.67 13.26 -12.93
CA ASN A 88 -12.91 13.96 -12.64
C ASN A 88 -12.85 15.48 -12.92
N ARG A 89 -11.64 16.05 -13.06
CA ARG A 89 -11.43 17.45 -13.43
C ARG A 89 -11.24 17.67 -14.94
N GLN A 90 -11.17 16.61 -15.73
CA GLN A 90 -10.98 16.73 -17.17
C GLN A 90 -12.28 17.12 -17.88
N THR A 91 -12.16 18.01 -18.86
CA THR A 91 -13.27 18.36 -19.76
C THR A 91 -13.68 17.19 -20.64
N VAL A 92 -12.73 16.35 -21.03
CA VAL A 92 -12.98 15.10 -21.78
C VAL A 92 -12.93 13.94 -20.79
N GLN A 93 -14.05 13.23 -20.67
CA GLN A 93 -14.16 12.09 -19.76
C GLN A 93 -13.51 10.85 -20.38
N GLN A 94 -12.91 10.01 -19.53
CA GLN A 94 -12.33 8.71 -19.91
C GLN A 94 -13.05 7.59 -19.13
N PRO A 95 -14.28 7.21 -19.51
CA PRO A 95 -15.14 6.37 -18.67
C PRO A 95 -14.54 5.00 -18.31
N LEU A 96 -13.84 4.37 -19.25
CA LEU A 96 -13.20 3.07 -19.01
C LEU A 96 -12.08 3.17 -17.97
N ARG A 97 -11.25 4.22 -18.03
CA ARG A 97 -10.20 4.46 -17.04
C ARG A 97 -10.79 4.83 -15.68
N MET A 98 -11.86 5.63 -15.65
CA MET A 98 -12.57 5.92 -14.41
C MET A 98 -13.13 4.65 -13.75
N LEU A 99 -13.73 3.75 -14.54
CA LEU A 99 -14.20 2.46 -14.05
C LEU A 99 -13.04 1.60 -13.55
N ALA A 100 -11.91 1.56 -14.27
CA ALA A 100 -10.71 0.84 -13.85
C ALA A 100 -10.21 1.31 -12.49
N VAL A 101 -10.08 2.62 -12.29
CA VAL A 101 -9.69 3.23 -11.00
C VAL A 101 -10.66 2.81 -9.88
N LEU A 102 -11.98 2.86 -10.12
CA LEU A 102 -12.97 2.44 -9.13
C LEU A 102 -12.88 0.95 -8.80
N LYS A 103 -12.63 0.08 -9.79
CA LYS A 103 -12.42 -1.35 -9.58
C LYS A 103 -11.20 -1.61 -8.70
N VAL A 104 -10.08 -0.96 -8.98
CA VAL A 104 -8.85 -1.09 -8.17
C VAL A 104 -9.09 -0.57 -6.75
N ILE A 105 -9.71 0.61 -6.59
CA ILE A 105 -10.04 1.15 -5.26
C ILE A 105 -10.95 0.19 -4.49
N GLY A 106 -12.00 -0.33 -5.13
CA GLY A 106 -12.93 -1.28 -4.50
C GLY A 106 -12.23 -2.56 -4.03
N MET A 107 -11.43 -3.16 -4.91
CA MET A 107 -10.61 -4.33 -4.59
C MET A 107 -9.65 -4.06 -3.43
N LEU A 108 -8.94 -2.93 -3.43
CA LEU A 108 -8.00 -2.58 -2.38
C LEU A 108 -8.69 -2.20 -1.06
N MET A 109 -9.96 -1.83 -1.05
CA MET A 109 -10.70 -1.52 0.19
C MET A 109 -11.45 -2.72 0.78
N GLY A 110 -11.78 -3.72 -0.04
CA GLY A 110 -12.41 -4.96 0.42
C GLY A 110 -11.42 -5.86 1.16
N ASP A 111 -11.76 -6.25 2.39
CA ASP A 111 -11.56 -7.64 2.81
C ASP A 111 -12.65 -8.42 2.07
N GLU A 112 -12.30 -9.38 1.21
CA GLU A 112 -13.31 -10.12 0.46
C GLU A 112 -14.29 -10.82 1.42
N ALA A 113 -15.59 -10.62 1.19
CA ALA A 113 -16.64 -11.40 1.83
C ALA A 113 -16.55 -12.89 1.44
#